data_AF-A0A920U5V7-F1
#
_entry.id   AF-A0A920U5V7-F1
#
_cell.length_a   1.000
_cell.length_b   1.000
_cell.length_c   1.000
_cell.angle_alpha   90.00
_cell.angle_beta   90.00
_cell.angle_gamma   90.00
#
_symmetry.space_group_name_H-M   'P 1'
#
loop_
_entity.id
_entity.type
_entity.pdbx_description
1 polymer ?
#
loop_
_entity_poly.entity_id
_entity_poly.type
_entity_poly.pdbx_seq_one_letter_code
_entity_poly.pdbx_strand_id
1 'polypeptide(L)'
;MATLLEEGSNARPDVVYLADPAGWALLSEEKFLSELPDNLLNKVDKRFRSTEGEWVGLSGRSKVVVYNTETIDPNTDLPQSIMDFTDPKWKGRIGWAPTHGSGK
;
A
#
# COMPACT_ATOMS: atom_id res chain seq x y z
N MET A 1 -8.43 -6.27 -9.04
CA MET A 1 -8.03 -5.52 -10.26
C MET A 1 -8.11 -6.39 -11.50
N ALA A 2 -7.40 -7.53 -11.57
CA ALA A 2 -7.46 -8.44 -12.72
C ALA A 2 -8.90 -8.76 -13.15
N THR A 3 -9.77 -9.14 -12.22
CA THR A 3 -11.20 -9.40 -12.49
C THR A 3 -11.92 -8.20 -13.09
N LEU A 4 -11.62 -6.98 -12.64
CA LEU A 4 -12.28 -5.77 -13.15
C LEU A 4 -11.87 -5.47 -14.60
N LEU A 5 -10.58 -5.64 -14.88
CA LEU A 5 -10.02 -5.43 -16.23
C LEU A 5 -10.48 -6.54 -17.18
N GLU A 6 -10.60 -7.78 -16.70
CA GLU A 6 -11.14 -8.91 -17.45
C GLU A 6 -12.63 -8.73 -17.78
N GLU A 7 -13.43 -8.22 -16.83
CA GLU A 7 -14.85 -7.93 -17.05
C GLU A 7 -15.07 -6.73 -17.97
N GLY A 8 -14.15 -5.77 -18.02
CA GLY A 8 -14.22 -4.65 -18.94
C GLY A 8 -15.50 -3.83 -18.77
N SER A 9 -16.20 -3.57 -19.87
CA SER A 9 -17.50 -2.89 -19.87
C SER A 9 -18.64 -3.70 -19.23
N ASN A 10 -18.44 -4.99 -18.95
CA ASN A 10 -19.38 -5.81 -18.19
C ASN A 10 -19.19 -5.68 -16.69
N ALA A 11 -18.11 -5.03 -16.23
CA ALA A 11 -17.92 -4.75 -14.82
C ALA A 11 -19.10 -3.94 -14.26
N ARG A 12 -19.55 -4.30 -13.06
CA ARG A 12 -20.63 -3.61 -12.33
C ARG A 12 -20.26 -3.23 -10.89
N PRO A 13 -19.02 -2.80 -10.55
CA PRO A 13 -18.80 -2.29 -9.20
C PRO A 13 -19.35 -0.87 -9.06
N ASP A 14 -20.11 -0.62 -8.00
CA ASP A 14 -20.43 0.75 -7.58
C ASP A 14 -19.24 1.38 -6.82
N VAL A 15 -18.48 0.57 -6.09
CA VAL A 15 -17.33 0.99 -5.28
C VAL A 15 -16.22 -0.05 -5.37
N VAL A 16 -14.99 0.42 -5.55
CA VAL A 16 -13.79 -0.40 -5.42
C VAL A 16 -13.06 -0.01 -4.14
N TYR A 17 -12.64 -1.01 -3.34
CA TYR A 17 -11.85 -0.79 -2.13
C TYR A 17 -10.53 -1.56 -2.23
N LEU A 18 -9.43 -0.84 -2.43
CA LEU A 18 -8.10 -1.42 -2.61
C LEU A 18 -7.24 -1.26 -1.36
N ALA A 19 -6.48 -2.32 -1.04
CA ALA A 19 -5.53 -2.31 0.06
C ALA A 19 -4.17 -1.70 -0.32
N ASP A 20 -3.87 -1.58 -1.61
CA ASP A 20 -2.58 -1.17 -2.17
C ASP A 20 -2.76 0.03 -3.13
N PRO A 21 -1.94 1.10 -3.00
CA PRO A 21 -1.99 2.24 -3.90
C PRO A 21 -1.72 1.95 -5.37
N ALA A 22 -0.93 0.93 -5.74
CA ALA A 22 -0.51 0.69 -7.12
C ALA A 22 -1.70 0.48 -8.09
N GLY A 23 -2.81 -0.03 -7.56
CA GLY A 23 -3.99 -0.29 -8.37
C GLY A 23 -4.76 0.93 -8.83
N TRP A 24 -4.67 2.05 -8.11
CA TRP A 24 -5.45 3.24 -8.44
C TRP A 24 -4.99 3.90 -9.72
N ALA A 25 -3.68 3.93 -9.99
CA ALA A 25 -3.14 4.48 -11.22
C ALA A 25 -3.66 3.73 -12.46
N LEU A 26 -3.60 2.39 -12.43
CA LEU A 26 -4.10 1.56 -13.52
C LEU A 26 -5.61 1.73 -13.77
N LEU A 27 -6.41 1.84 -12.71
CA LEU A 27 -7.86 2.05 -12.84
C LEU A 27 -8.20 3.43 -13.41
N SER A 28 -7.41 4.45 -13.09
CA SER A 28 -7.51 5.79 -13.67
C SER A 28 -7.17 5.77 -15.17
N GLU A 29 -6.04 5.19 -15.54
CA GLU A 29 -5.58 5.06 -16.94
C GLU A 29 -6.61 4.34 -17.82
N GLU A 30 -7.21 3.26 -17.30
CA GLU A 30 -8.23 2.45 -17.99
C GLU A 30 -9.65 3.03 -17.88
N LYS A 31 -9.82 4.22 -17.27
CA LYS A 31 -11.09 4.97 -17.13
C LYS A 31 -12.21 4.18 -16.44
N PHE A 32 -11.83 3.36 -15.46
CA PHE A 32 -12.80 2.65 -14.60
C PHE A 32 -13.30 3.49 -13.43
N LEU A 33 -12.70 4.65 -13.19
CA LEU A 33 -13.06 5.54 -12.09
C LEU A 33 -13.91 6.72 -12.57
N SER A 34 -14.69 7.27 -11.66
CA SER A 34 -15.47 8.49 -11.88
C SER A 34 -14.98 9.59 -10.95
N GLU A 35 -15.15 10.85 -11.37
CA GLU A 35 -14.82 12.00 -10.53
C GLU A 35 -15.66 12.01 -9.26
N LEU A 36 -15.00 12.21 -8.12
CA LEU A 36 -15.66 12.32 -6.83
C LEU A 36 -16.07 13.78 -6.57
N PRO A 37 -17.20 14.01 -5.90
CA PRO A 37 -17.61 15.35 -5.50
C PRO A 37 -16.58 16.03 -4.57
N ASP A 38 -16.41 17.35 -4.74
CA ASP A 38 -15.47 18.15 -3.95
C ASP A 38 -15.68 18.03 -2.44
N ASN A 39 -16.93 17.90 -1.98
CA ASN A 39 -17.24 17.76 -0.56
C ASN A 39 -16.73 16.45 0.05
N LEU A 40 -16.48 15.42 -0.78
CA LEU A 40 -15.87 14.16 -0.38
C LEU A 40 -14.34 14.25 -0.48
N LEU A 41 -13.83 14.73 -1.62
CA LEU A 41 -12.40 14.91 -1.83
C LEU A 41 -11.76 15.77 -0.74
N ASN A 42 -12.39 16.88 -0.37
CA ASN A 42 -11.86 17.84 0.59
C ASN A 42 -11.91 17.38 2.05
N LYS A 43 -12.43 16.18 2.33
CA LYS A 43 -12.30 15.53 3.64
C LYS A 43 -10.94 14.86 3.83
N VAL A 44 -10.18 14.65 2.76
CA VAL A 44 -8.89 13.97 2.77
C VAL A 44 -7.78 14.94 2.36
N ASP A 45 -6.66 14.90 3.08
CA ASP A 45 -5.46 15.67 2.75
C ASP A 45 -5.03 15.40 1.30
N LYS A 46 -4.61 16.45 0.57
CA LYS A 46 -4.21 16.37 -0.83
C LYS A 46 -3.14 15.30 -1.11
N ARG A 47 -2.31 14.96 -0.11
CA ARG A 47 -1.27 13.93 -0.22
C ARG A 47 -1.81 12.50 -0.26
N PHE A 48 -3.07 12.27 0.11
CA PHE A 48 -3.68 10.95 0.23
C PHE A 48 -4.91 10.77 -0.66
N ARG A 49 -5.04 11.55 -1.73
CA ARG A 49 -6.16 11.47 -2.69
C ARG A 49 -5.65 11.68 -4.11
N SER A 50 -6.48 11.35 -5.11
CA SER A 50 -6.16 11.56 -6.52
C SER A 50 -5.94 13.04 -6.85
N THR A 51 -4.98 13.32 -7.75
CA THR A 51 -4.84 14.65 -8.36
C THR A 51 -5.97 14.94 -9.36
N GLU A 52 -6.50 13.89 -9.99
CA GLU A 52 -7.63 13.95 -10.93
C GLU A 52 -9.00 13.87 -10.22
N GLY A 53 -9.01 13.72 -8.89
CA GLY A 53 -10.26 13.71 -8.11
C GLY A 53 -11.05 12.39 -8.14
N GLU A 54 -10.44 11.30 -8.59
CA GLU A 54 -11.15 10.04 -8.86
C GLU A 54 -11.17 9.03 -7.68
N TRP A 55 -10.32 9.23 -6.67
CA TRP A 55 -10.23 8.33 -5.50
C TRP A 55 -9.71 9.07 -4.27
N VAL A 56 -9.99 8.51 -3.09
CA VAL A 56 -9.49 9.00 -1.80
C VAL A 56 -8.91 7.86 -0.96
N GLY A 57 -7.87 8.15 -0.18
CA GLY A 57 -7.33 7.24 0.82
C GLY A 57 -8.21 7.21 2.06
N LEU A 58 -8.53 6.00 2.53
CA LEU A 58 -9.33 5.78 3.75
C LEU A 58 -8.47 5.49 4.98
N SER A 59 -7.33 4.82 4.79
CA SER A 59 -6.40 4.51 5.88
C SER A 59 -4.96 4.50 5.38
N GLY A 60 -4.02 4.77 6.28
CA GLY A 60 -2.59 4.60 6.06
C GLY A 60 -2.05 3.46 6.92
N ARG A 61 -1.01 2.78 6.44
CA ARG A 61 -0.27 1.77 7.22
C ARG A 61 1.22 2.08 7.15
N SER A 62 1.91 1.94 8.27
CA SER A 62 3.37 2.01 8.32
C SER A 62 3.96 0.61 8.26
N LYS A 63 5.04 0.43 7.50
CA LYS A 63 5.86 -0.78 7.58
C LYS A 63 6.70 -0.69 8.84
N VAL A 64 6.66 -1.74 9.66
CA VAL A 64 7.40 -1.83 10.92
C VAL A 64 8.19 -3.12 10.96
N VAL A 65 9.24 -3.13 11.79
CA VAL A 65 9.97 -4.35 12.14
C VAL A 65 9.40 -4.85 13.46
N VAL A 66 8.79 -6.04 13.43
CA VAL A 66 8.35 -6.74 14.64
C VAL A 66 9.50 -7.64 15.09
N TYR A 67 9.81 -7.63 16.39
CA TYR A 67 10.90 -8.40 16.97
C TYR A 67 10.47 -9.03 18.31
N ASN A 68 11.18 -10.09 18.72
CA ASN A 68 10.99 -10.72 20.03
C ASN A 68 11.87 -10.00 21.07
N THR A 69 11.24 -9.38 22.07
CA THR A 69 11.92 -8.63 23.13
C THR A 69 12.74 -9.50 24.09
N GLU A 70 12.54 -10.83 24.10
CA GLU A 70 13.36 -11.74 24.90
C GLU A 70 14.74 -12.00 24.27
N THR A 71 14.92 -11.70 22.98
CA THR A 71 16.13 -12.05 22.23
C THR A 71 16.76 -10.88 21.48
N ILE A 72 16.12 -9.71 21.46
CA ILE A 72 16.56 -8.50 20.78
C ILE A 72 16.37 -7.30 21.71
N ASP A 73 17.45 -6.59 22.02
CA ASP A 73 17.39 -5.26 22.63
C ASP A 73 17.29 -4.19 21.52
N PRO A 74 16.20 -3.42 21.46
CA PRO A 74 16.01 -2.42 20.41
C PRO A 74 17.05 -1.29 20.41
N ASN A 75 17.74 -1.02 21.52
CA ASN A 75 18.70 0.08 21.61
C ASN A 75 20.09 -0.30 21.09
N THR A 76 20.42 -1.59 21.08
CA THR A 76 21.75 -2.08 20.72
C THR A 76 21.73 -2.97 19.48
N ASP A 77 20.68 -3.77 19.30
CA ASP A 77 20.67 -4.84 18.30
C ASP A 77 19.98 -4.42 17.02
N LEU A 78 18.91 -3.62 17.09
CA LEU A 78 18.18 -3.17 15.91
C LEU A 78 18.95 -2.11 15.13
N PRO A 79 19.00 -2.22 13.79
CA PRO A 79 19.65 -1.20 12.98
C PRO A 79 18.82 0.07 12.90
N GLN A 80 19.49 1.18 12.55
CA GLN A 80 18.83 2.46 12.32
C GLN A 80 18.24 2.57 10.91
N SER A 81 18.74 1.78 9.96
CA SER A 81 18.21 1.72 8.59
C SER A 81 17.69 0.33 8.24
N ILE A 82 16.60 0.29 7.46
CA ILE A 82 16.11 -0.96 6.87
C ILE A 82 17.17 -1.62 5.98
N MET A 83 18.08 -0.84 5.39
CA MET A 83 19.14 -1.35 4.52
C MET A 83 20.19 -2.14 5.31
N ASP A 84 20.40 -1.84 6.59
CA ASP A 84 21.42 -2.52 7.39
C ASP A 84 21.00 -3.96 7.75
N PHE A 85 19.74 -4.33 7.52
CA PHE A 85 19.30 -5.72 7.58
C PHE A 85 19.92 -6.61 6.48
N THR A 86 20.63 -6.03 5.50
CA THR A 86 21.42 -6.81 4.53
C THR A 86 22.77 -7.28 5.08
N ASP A 87 23.19 -6.82 6.26
CA ASP A 87 24.43 -7.27 6.90
C ASP A 87 24.39 -8.80 7.16
N PRO A 88 25.48 -9.54 6.89
CA PRO A 88 25.57 -10.98 7.16
C PRO A 88 25.13 -11.43 8.55
N LYS A 89 25.24 -10.57 9.59
CA LYS A 89 24.80 -10.88 10.96
C LYS A 89 23.30 -11.18 11.08
N TRP A 90 22.51 -10.76 10.11
CA TRP A 90 21.05 -11.00 10.06
C TRP A 90 20.65 -12.23 9.25
N LYS A 91 21.61 -12.92 8.62
CA LYS A 91 21.33 -14.13 7.84
C LYS A 91 20.62 -15.18 8.70
N GLY A 92 19.46 -15.63 8.23
CA GLY A 92 18.62 -16.60 8.96
C GLY A 92 17.85 -16.04 10.16
N ARG A 93 17.88 -14.72 10.39
CA ARG A 93 17.21 -14.06 11.52
C ARG A 93 16.03 -13.16 11.10
N ILE A 94 15.78 -13.02 9.80
CA ILE A 94 14.71 -12.18 9.24
C ILE A 94 13.63 -13.07 8.62
N GLY A 95 12.39 -12.87 9.06
CA GLY A 95 11.20 -13.35 8.36
C GLY A 95 10.59 -12.24 7.52
N TRP A 96 10.27 -12.52 6.27
CA TRP A 96 9.57 -11.61 5.36
C TRP A 96 8.64 -12.43 4.47
N ALA A 97 7.48 -11.87 4.11
CA ALA A 97 6.50 -12.50 3.23
C ALA A 97 6.56 -11.89 1.80
N PRO A 98 7.40 -12.42 0.88
CA PRO A 98 7.67 -11.79 -0.41
C PRO A 98 6.46 -11.76 -1.35
N THR A 99 5.51 -12.67 -1.16
CA THR A 99 4.27 -12.73 -1.94
C THR A 99 3.19 -11.76 -1.48
N HIS A 100 3.38 -11.10 -0.32
CA HIS A 100 2.44 -10.14 0.26
C HIS A 100 2.92 -8.68 0.15
N GLY A 101 4.06 -8.46 -0.51
CA GLY A 101 4.60 -7.13 -0.77
C GLY A 101 3.94 -6.49 -1.98
N SER A 102 3.42 -5.27 -1.80
CA SER A 102 2.97 -4.32 -2.82
C SER A 102 4.09 -3.81 -3.75
N GLY A 103 5.04 -4.66 -4.11
CA GLY A 103 6.23 -4.27 -4.87
C GLY A 103 6.84 -5.47 -5.56
N LYS A 104 6.64 -5.54 -6.88
CA LYS A 104 7.68 -5.98 -7.79
C LYS A 104 8.46 -4.76 -8.23
#